data_AF-A0A1H3KR58-F1
#
_entry.id   AF-A0A1H3KR58-F1
#
_cell.length_a   1.000
_cell.length_b   1.000
_cell.length_c   1.000
_cell.angle_alpha   90.00
_cell.angle_beta   90.00
_cell.angle_gamma   90.00
#
_symmetry.space_group_name_H-M   'P 1'
#
loop_
_entity.id
_entity.type
_entity.pdbx_description
1 polymer ?
#
loop_
_entity_poly.entity_id
_entity_poly.type
_entity_poly.pdbx_seq_one_letter_code
_entity_poly.pdbx_strand_id
1 'polypeptide(L)'
;MLSTTAWENHVLAFDPFDGDFGDQGDRVLSNKLVTARKPGPCAHCGCQIAQGERVRSMSARFDGQLMSYRWCALCCEAMAKCDVGDDSGDDSDDRDAWQDYEDRAGLAAKRATAQAAAKGSA
;
A
#
# COMPACT_ATOMS: atom_id res chain seq x y z
N MET A 1 -0.86 20.64 -0.69
CA MET A 1 -0.25 19.63 0.20
C MET A 1 -1.23 19.37 1.32
N LEU A 2 -1.69 18.12 1.47
CA LEU A 2 -2.57 17.73 2.58
C LEU A 2 -1.84 17.97 3.91
N SER A 3 -2.58 18.39 4.94
CA SER A 3 -2.07 18.36 6.31
C SER A 3 -1.70 16.91 6.67
N THR A 4 -0.67 16.73 7.51
CA THR A 4 -0.24 15.39 7.97
C THR A 4 -1.43 14.57 8.47
N THR A 5 -2.32 15.16 9.26
CA THR A 5 -3.52 14.45 9.78
C THR A 5 -4.51 14.06 8.67
N ALA A 6 -4.69 14.89 7.64
CA ALA A 6 -5.56 14.56 6.52
C ALA A 6 -4.99 13.39 5.71
N TRP A 7 -3.69 13.44 5.40
CA TRP A 7 -2.99 12.32 4.75
C TRP A 7 -3.12 11.03 5.56
N GLU A 8 -2.89 11.09 6.88
CA GLU A 8 -3.00 9.90 7.75
C GLU A 8 -4.39 9.28 7.71
N ASN A 9 -5.44 10.11 7.70
CA ASN A 9 -6.82 9.65 7.60
C ASN A 9 -7.09 8.96 6.25
N HIS A 10 -6.68 9.57 5.13
CA HIS A 10 -6.86 9.00 3.80
C HIS A 10 -6.15 7.63 3.65
N VAL A 11 -4.93 7.51 4.17
CA VAL A 11 -4.19 6.23 4.17
C VAL A 11 -4.91 5.14 4.96
N LEU A 12 -5.53 5.51 6.09
CA LEU A 12 -6.21 4.55 6.97
C LEU A 12 -7.63 4.22 6.51
N ALA A 13 -8.28 5.13 5.78
CA ALA A 13 -9.60 4.96 5.17
C ALA A 13 -9.56 4.01 3.97
N PHE A 14 -8.47 4.04 3.19
CA PHE A 14 -8.27 3.12 2.07
C PHE A 14 -8.33 1.65 2.51
N ASP A 15 -9.14 0.83 1.84
CA ASP A 15 -9.20 -0.62 2.05
C ASP A 15 -8.34 -1.36 1.03
N PRO A 16 -7.19 -1.96 1.45
CA PRO A 16 -6.31 -2.70 0.54
C PRO A 16 -6.89 -4.04 0.07
N PHE A 17 -8.02 -4.48 0.64
CA PHE A 17 -8.67 -5.76 0.33
C PHE A 17 -10.07 -5.54 -0.26
N ASP A 18 -10.36 -4.33 -0.76
CA ASP A 18 -11.62 -4.05 -1.42
C ASP A 18 -11.85 -5.02 -2.59
N GLY A 19 -13.03 -5.64 -2.63
CA GLY A 19 -13.36 -6.73 -3.57
C GLY A 19 -12.95 -8.15 -3.14
N ASP A 20 -12.29 -8.33 -1.99
CA ASP A 20 -12.04 -9.64 -1.39
C ASP A 20 -13.22 -10.07 -0.49
N PHE A 21 -13.98 -11.08 -0.93
CA PHE A 21 -15.11 -11.62 -0.17
C PHE A 21 -14.60 -12.58 0.90
N GLY A 22 -14.14 -12.01 2.02
CA GLY A 22 -13.67 -12.74 3.17
C GLY A 22 -14.73 -13.59 3.89
N ASP A 23 -14.30 -14.27 4.95
CA ASP A 23 -15.15 -15.13 5.78
C ASP A 23 -15.87 -14.33 6.90
N GLN A 24 -16.95 -14.90 7.46
CA GLN A 24 -17.69 -14.28 8.59
C GLN A 24 -16.82 -14.01 9.84
N GLY A 25 -15.66 -14.65 9.94
CA GLY A 25 -14.70 -14.48 11.05
C GLY A 25 -13.72 -13.34 10.84
N ASP A 26 -13.77 -12.68 9.69
CA ASP A 26 -12.75 -11.74 9.25
C ASP A 26 -12.92 -10.38 9.91
N ARG A 27 -11.81 -9.86 10.45
CA ARG A 27 -11.82 -8.57 11.13
C ARG A 27 -10.44 -7.97 11.26
N VAL A 28 -10.39 -6.66 11.09
CA VAL A 28 -9.22 -5.85 11.42
C VAL A 28 -9.12 -5.69 12.94
N LEU A 29 -7.99 -6.07 13.51
CA LEU A 29 -7.71 -5.98 14.96
C LEU A 29 -6.97 -4.69 15.32
N SER A 30 -6.13 -4.21 14.41
CA SER A 30 -5.39 -2.96 14.53
C SER A 30 -5.08 -2.45 13.14
N ASN A 31 -5.30 -1.15 12.90
CA ASN A 31 -4.86 -0.45 11.71
C ASN A 31 -4.33 0.91 12.12
N LYS A 32 -3.04 1.18 11.86
CA LYS A 32 -2.38 2.40 12.31
C LYS A 32 -1.17 2.71 11.45
N LEU A 33 -0.83 3.99 11.38
CA LEU A 33 0.47 4.41 10.88
C LEU A 33 1.48 4.36 12.03
N VAL A 34 2.64 3.75 11.80
CA VAL A 34 3.76 3.66 12.76
C VAL A 34 5.09 4.03 12.10
N THR A 35 6.15 4.16 12.90
CA THR A 35 7.53 4.20 12.42
C THR A 35 8.11 2.80 12.46
N ALA A 36 8.68 2.34 11.34
CA ALA A 36 9.24 1.00 11.21
C ALA A 36 10.46 0.82 12.13
N ARG A 37 10.35 -0.08 13.11
CA ARG A 37 11.47 -0.41 14.02
C ARG A 37 12.45 -1.42 13.42
N LYS A 38 12.00 -2.22 12.45
CA LYS A 38 12.77 -3.25 11.77
C LYS A 38 12.48 -3.22 10.27
N PRO A 39 13.49 -3.46 9.42
CA PRO A 39 13.27 -3.54 7.98
C PRO A 39 12.41 -4.76 7.62
N GLY A 40 11.91 -4.79 6.40
CA GLY A 40 11.25 -5.98 5.83
C GLY A 40 10.33 -5.65 4.67
N PRO A 41 9.69 -6.66 4.07
CA PRO A 41 8.95 -6.46 2.84
C PRO A 41 7.65 -5.70 3.06
N CYS A 42 7.31 -4.84 2.11
CA CYS A 42 5.98 -4.29 1.91
C CYS A 42 5.03 -5.38 1.42
N ALA A 43 3.83 -5.46 1.98
CA ALA A 43 2.81 -6.44 1.62
C ALA A 43 2.27 -6.27 0.20
N HIS A 44 2.22 -5.03 -0.32
CA HIS A 44 1.71 -4.74 -1.66
C HIS A 44 2.80 -4.84 -2.73
N CYS A 45 3.83 -4.02 -2.60
CA CYS A 45 4.84 -3.89 -3.64
C CYS A 45 6.04 -4.83 -3.50
N GLY A 46 6.18 -5.51 -2.35
CA GLY A 46 7.33 -6.37 -2.05
C GLY A 46 8.65 -5.63 -1.83
N CYS A 47 8.71 -4.31 -2.01
CA CYS A 47 9.93 -3.53 -1.77
C CYS A 47 10.29 -3.53 -0.28
N GLN A 48 11.59 -3.36 0.00
CA GLN A 48 12.11 -3.32 1.36
C GLN A 48 11.75 -2.00 2.05
N ILE A 49 11.06 -2.11 3.19
CA ILE A 49 10.84 -1.03 4.15
C ILE A 49 12.13 -0.82 4.95
N ALA A 50 12.54 0.43 5.09
CA ALA A 50 13.70 0.81 5.91
C ALA A 50 13.32 1.01 7.38
N GLN A 51 14.29 0.84 8.29
CA GLN A 51 14.11 1.29 9.68
C GLN A 51 13.96 2.82 9.72
N GLY A 52 13.01 3.32 10.51
CA GLY A 52 12.71 4.75 10.62
C GLY A 52 11.67 5.25 9.63
N GLU A 53 11.24 4.42 8.67
CA GLU A 53 10.24 4.80 7.68
C GLU A 53 8.82 4.87 8.27
N ARG A 54 8.00 5.83 7.82
CA ARG A 54 6.57 5.94 8.16
C ARG A 54 5.78 4.90 7.35
N VAL A 55 5.12 3.96 8.02
CA VAL A 55 4.45 2.83 7.38
C VAL A 55 3.07 2.59 7.95
N ARG A 56 2.14 2.12 7.13
CA ARG A 56 0.87 1.56 7.61
C ARG A 56 1.14 0.15 8.12
N SER A 57 0.64 -0.15 9.31
CA SER A 57 0.73 -1.47 9.93
C SER A 57 -0.68 -1.93 10.29
N MET A 58 -1.08 -3.06 9.73
CA MET A 58 -2.37 -3.67 10.01
C MET A 58 -2.18 -5.07 10.56
N SER A 59 -2.95 -5.41 11.59
CA SER A 59 -3.11 -6.78 12.06
C SER A 59 -4.59 -7.13 11.92
N ALA A 60 -4.87 -8.25 11.27
CA ALA A 60 -6.22 -8.71 11.01
C ALA A 60 -6.31 -10.22 11.22
N ARG A 61 -7.51 -10.69 11.48
CA ARG A 61 -7.83 -12.11 11.36
C ARG A 61 -8.51 -12.28 10.01
N PHE A 62 -7.93 -13.09 9.13
CA PHE A 62 -8.49 -13.48 7.83
C PHE A 62 -8.39 -14.99 7.71
N ASP A 63 -9.43 -15.66 7.20
CA ASP A 63 -9.50 -17.13 7.06
C ASP A 63 -9.17 -17.88 8.37
N GLY A 64 -9.59 -17.29 9.49
CA GLY A 64 -9.32 -17.82 10.83
C GLY A 64 -7.86 -17.65 11.31
N GLN A 65 -6.94 -17.16 10.48
CA GLN A 65 -5.52 -16.95 10.80
C GLN A 65 -5.20 -15.50 11.18
N LEU A 66 -4.23 -15.30 12.08
CA LEU A 66 -3.75 -13.96 12.44
C LEU A 66 -2.69 -13.51 11.44
N MET A 67 -3.03 -12.47 10.67
CA MET A 67 -2.17 -11.90 9.64
C MET A 67 -1.66 -10.53 10.05
N SER A 68 -0.46 -10.18 9.57
CA SER A 68 0.16 -8.88 9.80
C SER A 68 0.71 -8.31 8.50
N TYR A 69 0.24 -7.12 8.15
CA TYR A 69 0.55 -6.44 6.91
C TYR A 69 1.28 -5.12 7.20
N ARG A 70 2.24 -4.78 6.33
CA ARG A 70 2.94 -3.51 6.37
C ARG A 70 3.02 -2.92 4.97
N TRP A 71 2.76 -1.62 4.84
CA TRP A 71 2.90 -0.89 3.58
C TRP A 71 3.97 0.18 3.72
N CYS A 72 4.89 0.24 2.75
CA CYS A 72 5.93 1.26 2.71
C CYS A 72 5.34 2.66 2.47
N ALA A 73 6.10 3.70 2.78
CA ALA A 73 5.68 5.09 2.67
C ALA A 73 5.12 5.43 1.28
N LEU A 74 5.78 4.95 0.22
CA LEU A 74 5.34 5.15 -1.16
C LEU A 74 4.02 4.44 -1.50
N CYS A 75 3.71 3.31 -0.86
CA CYS A 75 2.38 2.70 -1.03
C CYS A 75 1.33 3.48 -0.23
N CYS A 76 1.67 3.98 0.96
CA CYS A 76 0.78 4.87 1.71
C CYS A 76 0.47 6.15 0.91
N GLU A 77 1.44 6.74 0.23
CA GLU A 77 1.19 7.89 -0.67
C GLU A 77 0.20 7.56 -1.78
N ALA A 78 0.32 6.40 -2.42
CA ALA A 78 -0.65 5.96 -3.43
C ALA A 78 -2.05 5.73 -2.84
N MET A 79 -2.15 5.09 -1.67
CA MET A 79 -3.42 4.91 -0.94
C MET A 79 -4.09 6.25 -0.64
N ALA A 80 -3.32 7.23 -0.16
CA ALA A 80 -3.84 8.55 0.19
C ALA A 80 -4.46 9.26 -1.01
N LYS A 81 -3.92 9.07 -2.21
CA LYS A 81 -4.48 9.66 -3.44
C LYS A 81 -5.80 9.04 -3.85
N CYS A 82 -6.02 7.75 -3.58
CA CYS A 82 -7.25 7.05 -3.95
C CYS A 82 -8.47 7.59 -3.19
N ASP A 83 -8.29 8.04 -1.94
CA ASP A 83 -9.37 8.54 -1.08
C ASP A 83 -9.61 10.06 -1.23
N VAL A 84 -8.71 10.77 -1.92
CA VAL A 84 -8.91 12.18 -2.28
C VAL A 84 -9.76 12.20 -3.56
N GLY A 85 -11.04 11.86 -3.41
CA GLY A 85 -12.01 11.96 -4.51
C GLY A 85 -12.09 13.40 -5.02
N ASP A 86 -11.76 13.59 -6.29
CA ASP A 86 -12.39 14.49 -7.28
C ASP A 86 -13.16 15.75 -6.79
N ASP A 87 -12.60 16.58 -5.90
CA ASP A 87 -13.20 17.89 -5.56
C ASP A 87 -12.70 19.03 -6.46
N SER A 88 -11.89 18.72 -7.46
CA SER A 88 -11.57 19.64 -8.55
C SER A 88 -12.16 19.07 -9.83
N GLY A 89 -13.31 19.60 -10.26
CA GLY A 89 -13.95 19.28 -11.54
C GLY A 89 -13.12 19.73 -12.75
N ASP A 90 -11.90 19.21 -12.84
CA ASP A 90 -10.93 19.41 -13.90
C ASP A 90 -10.60 18.01 -14.44
N ASP A 91 -11.28 17.69 -15.55
CA ASP A 91 -11.20 16.47 -16.36
C ASP A 91 -9.83 16.34 -17.06
N SER A 92 -8.71 16.70 -16.41
CA SER A 92 -7.39 16.75 -17.05
C SER A 92 -6.20 16.29 -16.20
N ASP A 93 -6.28 15.07 -15.65
CA ASP A 93 -5.16 14.10 -15.73
C ASP A 93 -5.78 12.70 -15.52
N ASP A 94 -6.02 11.97 -16.61
CA ASP A 94 -6.61 10.61 -16.68
C ASP A 94 -5.79 9.51 -15.97
N ARG A 95 -4.97 9.85 -14.97
CA ARG A 95 -4.32 8.85 -14.12
C ARG A 95 -5.22 8.52 -12.95
N ASP A 96 -5.97 7.44 -13.14
CA ASP A 96 -6.71 6.77 -12.09
C ASP A 96 -5.77 6.52 -10.89
N ALA A 97 -6.05 7.17 -9.75
CA ALA A 97 -5.28 7.02 -8.53
C ALA A 97 -5.20 5.55 -8.09
N TRP A 98 -6.20 4.76 -8.47
CA TRP A 98 -6.24 3.32 -8.26
C TRP A 98 -5.21 2.59 -9.14
N GLN A 99 -5.04 3.00 -10.40
CA GLN A 99 -3.98 2.47 -11.28
C GLN A 99 -2.58 2.77 -10.72
N ASP A 100 -2.38 3.97 -10.17
CA ASP A 100 -1.15 4.38 -9.48
C ASP A 100 -0.81 3.43 -8.31
N TYR A 101 -1.83 2.97 -7.58
CA TYR A 101 -1.69 1.97 -6.52
C TYR A 101 -1.40 0.58 -7.09
N GLU A 102 -2.17 0.11 -8.07
CA GLU A 102 -2.03 -1.21 -8.68
C GLU A 102 -0.71 -1.44 -9.41
N ASP A 103 -0.16 -0.42 -10.07
CA ASP A 103 1.13 -0.51 -10.74
C ASP A 103 2.27 -0.90 -9.79
N ARG A 104 2.11 -0.55 -8.51
CA ARG A 104 3.06 -0.88 -7.45
C ARG A 104 2.95 -2.33 -6.99
N ALA A 105 1.84 -3.04 -7.24
CA ALA A 105 1.67 -4.42 -6.85
C ALA A 105 2.83 -5.28 -7.39
N GLY A 106 3.51 -6.00 -6.49
CA GLY A 106 4.65 -6.86 -6.86
C GLY A 106 5.84 -6.15 -7.52
N LEU A 107 6.00 -4.83 -7.35
CA LEU A 107 7.06 -4.04 -7.99
C LEU A 107 8.47 -4.60 -7.76
N ALA A 108 8.76 -5.14 -6.57
CA ALA A 108 10.04 -5.77 -6.29
C ALA A 108 10.31 -6.98 -7.20
N ALA A 109 9.30 -7.83 -7.42
CA ALA A 109 9.42 -8.96 -8.33
C ALA A 109 9.58 -8.49 -9.78
N LYS A 110 8.76 -7.52 -10.22
CA LYS A 110 8.86 -6.90 -11.56
C LYS A 110 10.28 -6.37 -11.84
N ARG A 111 10.87 -5.65 -10.86
CA ARG A 111 12.24 -5.13 -10.95
C ARG A 111 13.30 -6.23 -10.99
N ALA A 112 13.15 -7.28 -10.18
CA ALA A 112 14.08 -8.41 -10.19
C ALA A 112 14.11 -9.12 -11.55
N THR A 113 12.94 -9.36 -12.16
CA THR A 113 12.83 -9.97 -13.49
C THR A 113 13.46 -9.08 -14.57
N ALA A 114 13.18 -7.77 -14.57
CA ALA A 114 13.77 -6.84 -15.53
C ALA A 114 15.31 -6.78 -15.43
N GLN A 115 15.85 -6.79 -14.21
CA GLN A 115 17.29 -6.84 -13.97
C GLN A 115 17.92 -8.16 -14.43
N ALA A 116 17.24 -9.29 -14.28
CA ALA A 116 17.70 -10.57 -14.78
C ALA A 116 17.73 -10.60 -16.32
N ALA A 117 16.68 -10.07 -16.97
CA ALA A 117 16.62 -9.95 -18.42
C ALA A 117 17.76 -9.09 -19.00
N ALA A 118 18.05 -7.94 -18.37
CA ALA A 118 19.14 -7.06 -18.78
C ALA A 118 20.55 -7.69 -18.65
N LYS A 119 20.73 -8.64 -17.71
CA LYS A 119 22.00 -9.33 -17.49
C LYS A 119 22.20 -10.56 -18.40
N GLY A 120 21.13 -11.08 -19.00
CA GLY A 120 21.18 -12.27 -19.87
C GLY A 120 21.41 -11.96 -21.36
N SER A 121 21.60 -10.69 -21.73
CA SER A 121 21.86 -10.25 -23.12
C SER A 121 23.32 -9.89 -23.39
N ALA A 122 24.25 -10.45 -22.61
CA ALA A 122 25.70 -10.26 -22.75
C ALA A 122 26.41 -11.59 -23.01
#